data_AF-A0A7S4JPV4-F1
#
_entry.id   AF-A0A7S4JPV4-F1
#
_cell.length_a   1.000
_cell.length_b   1.000
_cell.length_c   1.000
_cell.angle_alpha   90.00
_cell.angle_beta   90.00
_cell.angle_gamma   90.00
#
_symmetry.space_group_name_H-M   'P 1'
#
loop_
_entity.id
_entity.type
_entity.pdbx_description
1 polymer ?
#
loop_
_entity_poly.entity_id
_entity_poly.type
_entity_poly.pdbx_seq_one_letter_code
_entity_poly.pdbx_strand_id
1 'polypeptide(L)'
;EKIVDFLSQVVEEEEQKPTTKEWREWANEKLVRYIVINSNKTLLQAYQGFSYIDNFPEIPTQNKIFLKVVGSPVMFAVSKLVTEKRLRNLDPDFDKPDSKTAMFKGIDNWVINGVQDGPFEGGETPSRADGDVYGILNALRGHPLFDEICEKTKAVPWMNEMQVVVDKNAANTFSTTPPQFTEDEEEK
;
A
#
# COMPACT_ATOMS: atom_id res chain seq x y z
N GLU A 1 -10.64 26.93 -14.41
CA GLU A 1 -11.85 26.64 -13.61
C GLU A 1 -12.62 25.46 -14.20
N LYS A 2 -13.30 25.56 -15.36
CA LYS A 2 -14.11 24.46 -15.93
C LYS A 2 -13.44 23.08 -16.07
N ILE A 3 -12.14 23.01 -16.40
CA ILE A 3 -11.41 21.73 -16.50
C ILE A 3 -11.14 21.15 -15.11
N VAL A 4 -10.84 21.99 -14.13
CA VAL A 4 -10.62 21.54 -12.74
C VAL A 4 -11.94 21.08 -12.13
N ASP A 5 -13.03 21.78 -12.41
CA ASP A 5 -14.36 21.40 -11.94
C ASP A 5 -14.86 20.11 -12.60
N PHE A 6 -14.61 19.95 -13.91
CA PHE A 6 -14.92 18.72 -14.64
C PHE A 6 -14.08 17.53 -14.14
N LEU A 7 -12.76 17.73 -13.94
CA LEU A 7 -11.90 16.70 -13.37
C LEU A 7 -12.30 16.37 -11.94
N SER A 8 -12.69 17.36 -11.14
CA SER A 8 -13.19 17.14 -9.78
C SER A 8 -14.50 16.37 -9.79
N GLN A 9 -15.43 16.69 -10.69
CA GLN A 9 -16.70 15.96 -10.84
C GLN A 9 -16.51 14.52 -11.31
N VAL A 10 -15.66 14.28 -12.30
CA VAL A 10 -15.39 12.92 -12.81
C VAL A 10 -14.67 12.08 -11.75
N VAL A 11 -13.72 12.68 -11.03
CA VAL A 11 -13.03 12.03 -9.90
C VAL A 11 -14.00 11.77 -8.74
N GLU A 12 -14.93 12.68 -8.46
CA GLU A 12 -15.97 12.51 -7.43
C GLU A 12 -16.98 11.43 -7.81
N GLU A 13 -17.44 11.36 -9.07
CA GLU A 13 -18.38 10.33 -9.55
C GLU A 13 -17.76 8.92 -9.52
N GLU A 14 -16.48 8.77 -9.87
CA GLU A 14 -15.75 7.50 -9.70
C GLU A 14 -15.50 7.14 -8.22
N GLU A 15 -15.40 8.13 -7.33
CA GLU A 15 -15.22 7.93 -5.88
C GLU A 15 -16.52 7.63 -5.12
N GLN A 16 -17.70 7.86 -5.71
CA GLN A 16 -18.98 8.04 -5.00
C GLN A 16 -19.81 6.78 -4.74
N LYS A 17 -19.20 5.61 -4.57
CA LYS A 17 -19.82 4.64 -3.65
C LYS A 17 -19.43 5.06 -2.24
N PRO A 18 -20.40 5.38 -1.35
CA PRO A 18 -20.08 5.78 0.03
C PRO A 18 -19.17 4.78 0.74
N THR A 19 -19.28 3.49 0.39
CA THR A 19 -18.40 2.42 0.86
C THR A 19 -16.95 2.55 0.38
N THR A 20 -16.69 2.92 -0.89
CA THR A 20 -15.33 3.05 -1.44
C THR A 20 -14.54 4.10 -0.68
N LYS A 21 -15.15 5.26 -0.39
CA LYS A 21 -14.50 6.33 0.37
C LYS A 21 -14.12 5.87 1.79
N GLU A 22 -15.04 5.21 2.50
CA GLU A 22 -14.80 4.68 3.85
C GLU A 22 -13.64 3.69 3.87
N TRP A 23 -13.54 2.82 2.86
CA TRP A 23 -12.44 1.86 2.75
C TRP A 23 -11.10 2.51 2.44
N ARG A 24 -11.10 3.57 1.64
CA ARG A 24 -9.88 4.36 1.40
C ARG A 24 -9.43 5.10 2.64
N GLU A 25 -10.34 5.69 3.40
CA GLU A 25 -10.02 6.30 4.70
C GLU A 25 -9.46 5.24 5.66
N TRP A 26 -10.10 4.08 5.76
CA TRP A 26 -9.59 2.96 6.56
C TRP A 26 -8.18 2.52 6.14
N ALA A 27 -7.93 2.36 4.84
CA ALA A 27 -6.64 1.95 4.30
C ALA A 27 -5.54 2.97 4.65
N ASN A 28 -5.79 4.24 4.33
CA ASN A 28 -4.82 5.33 4.43
C ASN A 28 -4.62 5.84 5.87
N GLU A 29 -5.62 5.69 6.75
CA GLU A 29 -5.52 6.18 8.12
C GLU A 29 -5.20 5.08 9.14
N LYS A 30 -5.75 3.87 8.96
CA LYS A 30 -5.62 2.76 9.91
C LYS A 30 -4.68 1.68 9.41
N LEU A 31 -4.94 1.07 8.26
CA LEU A 31 -4.17 -0.09 7.78
C LEU A 31 -2.68 0.23 7.68
N VAL A 32 -2.31 1.34 7.03
CA VAL A 32 -0.90 1.75 6.91
C VAL A 32 -0.20 1.88 8.26
N ARG A 33 -0.90 2.38 9.29
CA ARG A 33 -0.34 2.54 10.64
C ARG A 33 -0.16 1.19 11.32
N TYR A 34 -1.16 0.31 11.20
CA TYR A 34 -1.04 -1.06 11.68
C TYR A 34 0.17 -1.76 11.07
N ILE A 35 0.37 -1.62 9.76
CA ILE A 35 1.52 -2.16 9.06
C ILE A 35 2.83 -1.59 9.63
N VAL A 36 2.97 -0.27 9.68
CA VAL A 36 4.20 0.41 10.17
C VAL A 36 4.54 -0.01 11.60
N ILE A 37 3.54 -0.15 12.47
CA ILE A 37 3.75 -0.56 13.87
C ILE A 37 4.19 -2.02 13.94
N ASN A 38 3.54 -2.92 13.20
CA ASN A 38 3.82 -4.35 13.28
C ASN A 38 5.10 -4.75 12.52
N SER A 39 5.49 -4.01 11.48
CA SER A 39 6.77 -4.21 10.78
C SER A 39 7.96 -3.66 11.57
N ASN A 40 7.73 -2.69 12.46
CA ASN A 40 8.77 -2.04 13.27
C ASN A 40 8.54 -2.25 14.77
N LYS A 41 7.94 -3.37 15.18
CA LYS A 41 7.62 -3.66 16.60
C LYS A 41 8.88 -3.91 17.43
N THR A 42 9.95 -4.41 16.80
CA THR A 42 11.27 -4.61 17.37
C THR A 42 12.35 -4.02 16.47
N LEU A 43 13.53 -3.73 17.02
CA LEU A 43 14.68 -3.26 16.23
C LEU A 43 15.11 -4.26 15.15
N LEU A 44 15.03 -5.56 15.43
CA LEU A 44 15.35 -6.60 14.46
C LEU A 44 14.38 -6.58 13.27
N GLN A 45 13.08 -6.45 13.54
CA GLN A 45 12.08 -6.38 12.47
C GLN A 45 12.23 -5.09 11.65
N ALA A 46 12.50 -3.96 12.31
CA ALA A 46 12.80 -2.71 11.62
C ALA A 46 14.03 -2.87 10.69
N TYR A 47 15.07 -3.58 11.15
CA TYR A 47 16.26 -3.91 10.35
C TYR A 47 15.97 -4.83 9.18
N GLN A 48 15.16 -5.87 9.39
CA GLN A 48 14.69 -6.74 8.31
C GLN A 48 13.88 -5.98 7.27
N GLY A 49 13.17 -4.92 7.65
CA GLY A 49 12.45 -4.04 6.72
C GLY A 49 13.32 -3.29 5.72
N PHE A 50 14.63 -3.25 5.94
CA PHE A 50 15.60 -2.69 4.98
C PHE A 50 16.30 -3.78 4.15
N SER A 51 15.94 -5.06 4.25
CA SER A 51 16.58 -6.16 3.50
C SER A 51 16.50 -5.96 1.98
N TYR A 52 15.40 -5.37 1.49
CA TYR A 52 15.20 -5.06 0.08
C TYR A 52 16.33 -4.20 -0.54
N ILE A 53 17.01 -3.38 0.29
CA ILE A 53 18.15 -2.55 -0.14
C ILE A 53 19.28 -3.40 -0.72
N ASP A 54 19.43 -4.65 -0.26
CA ASP A 54 20.50 -5.52 -0.74
C ASP A 54 20.39 -5.81 -2.24
N ASN A 55 19.17 -5.79 -2.78
CA ASN A 55 18.88 -6.11 -4.17
C ASN A 55 19.24 -5.00 -5.16
N PHE A 56 19.59 -3.79 -4.70
CA PHE A 56 20.00 -2.68 -5.59
C PHE A 56 21.51 -2.66 -5.77
N PRO A 57 22.07 -3.07 -6.91
CA PRO A 57 23.51 -3.09 -7.14
C PRO A 57 24.13 -1.69 -7.19
N GLU A 58 23.33 -0.65 -7.47
CA GLU A 58 23.79 0.74 -7.61
C GLU A 58 24.19 1.37 -6.26
N ILE A 59 23.70 0.83 -5.14
CA ILE A 59 23.99 1.35 -3.81
C ILE A 59 25.28 0.70 -3.27
N PRO A 60 26.33 1.47 -2.92
CA PRO A 60 27.54 0.91 -2.33
C PRO A 60 27.24 0.16 -1.02
N THR A 61 27.91 -0.97 -0.78
CA THR A 61 27.67 -1.83 0.40
C THR A 61 27.77 -1.08 1.73
N GLN A 62 28.72 -0.14 1.86
CA GLN A 62 28.84 0.69 3.06
C GLN A 62 27.59 1.56 3.30
N ASN A 63 27.02 2.13 2.23
CA ASN A 63 25.79 2.92 2.32
C ASN A 63 24.60 2.02 2.67
N LYS A 64 24.53 0.80 2.13
CA LYS A 64 23.49 -0.18 2.51
C LYS A 64 23.52 -0.49 4.00
N ILE A 65 24.71 -0.78 4.54
CA ILE A 65 24.90 -1.05 5.97
C ILE A 65 24.52 0.18 6.80
N PHE A 66 24.99 1.36 6.40
CA PHE A 66 24.66 2.61 7.10
C PHE A 66 23.13 2.85 7.15
N LEU A 67 22.45 2.74 6.01
CA LEU A 67 20.99 2.90 5.92
C LEU A 67 20.26 1.93 6.83
N LYS A 68 20.69 0.67 6.88
CA LYS A 68 20.10 -0.33 7.77
C LYS A 68 20.36 0.00 9.24
N VAL A 69 21.61 0.27 9.62
CA VAL A 69 21.99 0.48 11.03
C VAL A 69 21.37 1.76 11.60
N VAL A 70 21.28 2.83 10.81
CA VAL A 70 20.71 4.12 11.25
C VAL A 70 19.19 4.16 11.05
N GLY A 71 18.70 3.64 9.92
CA GLY A 71 17.29 3.66 9.58
C GLY A 71 16.44 2.82 10.53
N SER A 72 16.94 1.67 11.00
CA SER A 72 16.15 0.77 11.86
C SER A 72 15.79 1.38 13.22
N PRO A 73 16.73 1.99 13.97
CA PRO A 73 16.39 2.75 15.18
C PRO A 73 15.42 3.90 14.92
N VAL A 74 15.58 4.62 13.80
CA VAL A 74 14.69 5.72 13.42
C VAL A 74 13.28 5.19 13.17
N MET A 75 13.13 4.12 12.39
CA MET A 75 11.82 3.53 12.09
C MET A 75 11.15 2.93 13.32
N PHE A 76 11.92 2.30 14.21
CA PHE A 76 11.42 1.86 15.51
C PHE A 76 10.95 3.03 16.39
N ALA A 77 11.68 4.14 16.41
CA ALA A 77 11.25 5.33 17.13
C ALA A 77 9.99 5.95 16.49
N VAL A 78 9.91 6.04 15.17
CA VAL A 78 8.73 6.53 14.44
C VAL A 78 7.51 5.66 14.71
N SER A 79 7.68 4.33 14.75
CA SER A 79 6.56 3.41 15.04
C SER A 79 6.01 3.66 16.44
N LYS A 80 6.88 3.72 17.46
CA LYS A 80 6.51 3.90 18.88
C LYS A 80 6.04 5.31 19.24
N LEU A 81 6.75 6.32 18.78
CA LEU A 81 6.58 7.69 19.29
C LEU A 81 5.58 8.51 18.47
N VAL A 82 5.37 8.16 17.21
CA VAL A 82 4.49 8.90 16.28
C VAL A 82 3.32 8.04 15.86
N THR A 83 3.58 6.87 15.29
CA THR A 83 2.56 6.08 14.61
C THR A 83 1.58 5.45 15.60
N GLU A 84 2.08 4.83 16.68
CA GLU A 84 1.23 4.29 17.75
C GLU A 84 0.35 5.38 18.39
N LYS A 85 0.92 6.57 18.66
CA LYS A 85 0.12 7.68 19.23
C LYS A 85 -1.00 8.12 18.30
N ARG A 86 -0.72 8.24 17.00
CA ARG A 86 -1.74 8.61 16.01
C ARG A 86 -2.80 7.52 15.87
N LEU A 87 -2.40 6.25 15.85
CA LEU A 87 -3.34 5.14 15.73
C LEU A 87 -4.26 5.06 16.96
N ARG A 88 -3.76 5.31 18.17
CA ARG A 88 -4.60 5.39 19.38
C ARG A 88 -5.71 6.44 19.30
N ASN A 89 -5.47 7.54 18.59
CA ASN A 89 -6.50 8.58 18.40
C ASN A 89 -7.56 8.17 17.36
N LEU A 90 -7.17 7.35 16.39
CA LEU A 90 -8.04 6.89 15.29
C LEU A 90 -8.77 5.57 15.63
N ASP A 91 -8.20 4.79 16.53
CA ASP A 91 -8.65 3.48 16.95
C ASP A 91 -8.47 3.36 18.47
N PRO A 92 -9.46 3.80 19.26
CA PRO A 92 -9.42 3.72 20.72
C PRO A 92 -9.28 2.28 21.24
N ASP A 93 -9.69 1.29 20.45
CA ASP A 93 -9.60 -0.14 20.79
C ASP A 93 -8.20 -0.74 20.53
N PHE A 94 -7.27 0.05 20.00
CA PHE A 94 -5.89 -0.34 19.72
C PHE A 94 -5.09 -0.73 20.98
N ASP A 95 -5.57 -0.41 22.19
CA ASP A 95 -4.83 -0.59 23.46
C ASP A 95 -4.65 -2.06 23.93
N LYS A 96 -4.81 -3.03 23.02
CA LYS A 96 -4.68 -4.46 23.32
C LYS A 96 -3.27 -4.96 22.98
N PRO A 97 -2.76 -5.96 23.73
CA PRO A 97 -1.46 -6.59 23.49
C PRO A 97 -1.30 -7.29 22.13
N ASP A 98 -2.31 -7.23 21.26
CA ASP A 98 -2.32 -7.90 19.97
C ASP A 98 -2.76 -6.99 18.80
N SER A 99 -2.00 -5.91 18.60
CA SER A 99 -2.07 -5.03 17.42
C SER A 99 -1.99 -5.78 16.09
N LYS A 100 -1.36 -6.96 16.08
CA LYS A 100 -1.18 -7.78 14.88
C LYS A 100 -2.47 -8.52 14.56
N THR A 101 -3.14 -9.12 15.55
CA THR A 101 -4.46 -9.73 15.34
C THR A 101 -5.52 -8.71 14.94
N ALA A 102 -5.49 -7.49 15.49
CA ALA A 102 -6.39 -6.42 15.06
C ALA A 102 -6.19 -6.07 13.58
N MET A 103 -4.94 -5.97 13.13
CA MET A 103 -4.59 -5.77 11.72
C MET A 103 -5.11 -6.91 10.83
N PHE A 104 -4.89 -8.18 11.21
CA PHE A 104 -5.39 -9.33 10.45
C PHE A 104 -6.91 -9.32 10.34
N LYS A 105 -7.63 -9.03 11.44
CA LYS A 105 -9.09 -8.88 11.41
C LYS A 105 -9.54 -7.75 10.49
N GLY A 106 -8.83 -6.63 10.47
CA GLY A 106 -9.12 -5.52 9.56
C GLY A 106 -8.95 -5.93 8.09
N ILE A 107 -7.88 -6.66 7.78
CA ILE A 107 -7.64 -7.19 6.42
C ILE A 107 -8.72 -8.21 6.03
N ASP A 108 -9.08 -9.13 6.92
CA ASP A 108 -10.19 -10.06 6.66
C ASP A 108 -11.52 -9.32 6.48
N ASN A 109 -11.78 -8.28 7.28
CA ASN A 109 -12.98 -7.45 7.15
C ASN A 109 -13.02 -6.74 5.79
N TRP A 110 -11.90 -6.25 5.29
CA TRP A 110 -11.79 -5.69 3.93
C TRP A 110 -12.17 -6.73 2.88
N VAL A 111 -11.61 -7.94 2.95
CA VAL A 111 -11.89 -8.98 1.95
C VAL A 111 -13.35 -9.45 2.01
N ILE A 112 -13.92 -9.58 3.21
CA ILE A 112 -15.28 -10.13 3.39
C ILE A 112 -16.34 -9.07 3.10
N ASN A 113 -16.17 -7.86 3.62
CA ASN A 113 -17.22 -6.83 3.62
C ASN A 113 -16.91 -5.65 2.70
N GLY A 114 -15.65 -5.45 2.33
CA GLY A 114 -15.23 -4.41 1.41
C GLY A 114 -15.33 -4.86 -0.03
N VAL A 115 -14.65 -5.96 -0.38
CA VAL A 115 -14.72 -6.55 -1.73
C VAL A 115 -16.12 -7.07 -2.05
N GLN A 116 -16.86 -7.56 -1.05
CA GLN A 116 -18.22 -8.09 -1.18
C GLN A 116 -18.32 -9.22 -2.21
N ASP A 117 -19.28 -9.12 -3.14
CA ASP A 117 -19.57 -10.11 -4.17
C ASP A 117 -18.86 -9.72 -5.47
N GLY A 118 -17.72 -10.34 -5.75
CA GLY A 118 -16.93 -10.10 -6.96
C GLY A 118 -15.43 -10.26 -6.72
N PRO A 119 -14.59 -10.06 -7.77
CA PRO A 119 -13.14 -10.09 -7.63
C PRO A 119 -12.58 -8.84 -6.93
N PHE A 120 -13.29 -7.71 -6.95
CA PHE A 120 -12.84 -6.41 -6.42
C PHE A 120 -13.98 -5.64 -5.73
N GLU A 121 -13.67 -4.66 -4.89
CA GLU A 121 -14.67 -3.74 -4.32
C GLU A 121 -15.38 -2.92 -5.41
N GLY A 122 -14.68 -2.64 -6.50
CA GLY A 122 -15.28 -2.06 -7.71
C GLY A 122 -16.23 -2.98 -8.48
N GLY A 123 -16.35 -4.26 -8.10
CA GLY A 123 -17.09 -5.31 -8.82
C GLY A 123 -16.15 -6.06 -9.77
N GLU A 124 -16.42 -5.98 -11.08
CA GLU A 124 -15.63 -6.66 -12.12
C GLU A 124 -14.24 -6.03 -12.36
N THR A 125 -14.08 -4.75 -12.02
CA THR A 125 -12.84 -3.99 -12.17
C THR A 125 -12.40 -3.38 -10.83
N PRO A 126 -11.09 -3.28 -10.55
CA PRO A 126 -10.63 -2.68 -9.29
C PRO A 126 -11.10 -1.24 -9.11
N SER A 127 -11.54 -0.90 -7.92
CA SER A 127 -11.77 0.49 -7.54
C SER A 127 -10.48 1.14 -7.03
N ARG A 128 -10.58 2.44 -6.70
CA ARG A 128 -9.50 3.16 -6.02
C ARG A 128 -9.24 2.63 -4.60
N ALA A 129 -10.26 2.08 -3.92
CA ALA A 129 -10.07 1.42 -2.63
C ALA A 129 -9.25 0.14 -2.78
N ASP A 130 -9.54 -0.68 -3.80
CA ASP A 130 -8.72 -1.86 -4.11
C ASP A 130 -7.26 -1.46 -4.33
N GLY A 131 -7.02 -0.39 -5.10
CA GLY A 131 -5.68 0.15 -5.35
C GLY A 131 -4.94 0.59 -4.07
N ASP A 132 -5.61 1.36 -3.19
CA ASP A 132 -5.02 1.86 -1.94
C ASP A 132 -4.65 0.69 -1.00
N VAL A 133 -5.56 -0.28 -0.81
CA VAL A 133 -5.30 -1.45 0.05
C VAL A 133 -4.22 -2.34 -0.55
N TYR A 134 -4.32 -2.63 -1.85
CA TYR A 134 -3.34 -3.48 -2.54
C TYR A 134 -1.96 -2.86 -2.51
N GLY A 135 -1.84 -1.57 -2.77
CA GLY A 135 -0.57 -0.84 -2.73
C GLY A 135 0.11 -0.95 -1.35
N ILE A 136 -0.65 -0.78 -0.26
CA ILE A 136 -0.13 -0.88 1.11
C ILE A 136 0.39 -2.31 1.38
N LEU A 137 -0.37 -3.34 1.02
CA LEU A 137 0.04 -4.73 1.26
C LEU A 137 1.20 -5.16 0.35
N ASN A 138 1.16 -4.76 -0.92
CA ASN A 138 2.18 -5.09 -1.92
C ASN A 138 3.54 -4.46 -1.58
N ALA A 139 3.56 -3.30 -0.93
CA ALA A 139 4.79 -2.65 -0.44
C ALA A 139 5.54 -3.50 0.61
N LEU A 140 4.89 -4.51 1.20
CA LEU A 140 5.51 -5.43 2.16
C LEU A 140 6.09 -6.69 1.53
N ARG A 141 6.00 -6.90 0.21
CA ARG A 141 6.56 -8.12 -0.41
C ARG A 141 8.04 -8.29 -0.03
N GLY A 142 8.40 -9.49 0.42
CA GLY A 142 9.74 -9.82 0.92
C GLY A 142 9.98 -9.46 2.40
N HIS A 143 9.00 -8.87 3.09
CA HIS A 143 9.02 -8.67 4.53
C HIS A 143 8.34 -9.85 5.25
N PRO A 144 8.86 -10.37 6.39
CA PRO A 144 8.23 -11.49 7.11
C PRO A 144 6.77 -11.27 7.50
N LEU A 145 6.39 -10.01 7.75
CA LEU A 145 5.00 -9.62 8.02
C LEU A 145 4.06 -9.93 6.86
N PHE A 146 4.53 -9.82 5.61
CA PHE A 146 3.73 -10.14 4.43
C PHE A 146 3.40 -11.63 4.39
N ASP A 147 4.40 -12.48 4.65
CA ASP A 147 4.20 -13.93 4.73
C ASP A 147 3.15 -14.26 5.81
N GLU A 148 3.23 -13.63 6.99
CA GLU A 148 2.21 -13.79 8.03
C GLU A 148 0.82 -13.30 7.60
N ILE A 149 0.71 -12.22 6.83
CA ILE A 149 -0.57 -11.75 6.29
C ILE A 149 -1.14 -12.80 5.33
N CYS A 150 -0.32 -13.33 4.43
CA CYS A 150 -0.73 -14.38 3.49
C CYS A 150 -1.17 -15.67 4.20
N GLU A 151 -0.50 -16.04 5.29
CA GLU A 151 -0.82 -17.25 6.06
C GLU A 151 -2.07 -17.09 6.94
N LYS A 152 -2.29 -15.91 7.52
CA LYS A 152 -3.27 -15.71 8.61
C LYS A 152 -4.52 -14.94 8.20
N THR A 153 -4.62 -14.52 6.94
CA THR A 153 -5.78 -13.78 6.43
C THR A 153 -6.32 -14.41 5.15
N LYS A 154 -7.53 -14.01 4.76
CA LYS A 154 -8.19 -14.43 3.53
C LYS A 154 -7.82 -13.56 2.32
N ALA A 155 -6.80 -12.70 2.43
CA ALA A 155 -6.46 -11.72 1.39
C ALA A 155 -5.81 -12.30 0.14
N VAL A 156 -5.23 -13.50 0.21
CA VAL A 156 -4.43 -14.06 -0.88
C VAL A 156 -5.19 -14.18 -2.22
N PRO A 157 -6.42 -14.73 -2.28
CA PRO A 157 -7.16 -14.81 -3.55
C PRO A 157 -7.38 -13.44 -4.19
N TRP A 158 -7.87 -12.46 -3.42
CA TRP A 158 -8.08 -11.09 -3.89
C TRP A 158 -6.78 -10.40 -4.32
N MET A 159 -5.68 -10.57 -3.57
CA MET A 159 -4.37 -10.04 -3.94
C MET A 159 -3.85 -10.62 -5.26
N ASN A 160 -4.13 -11.89 -5.56
CA ASN A 160 -3.74 -12.50 -6.82
C ASN A 160 -4.52 -11.91 -7.99
N GLU A 161 -5.83 -11.68 -7.85
CA GLU A 161 -6.64 -10.99 -8.86
C GLU A 161 -6.12 -9.57 -9.11
N MET A 162 -5.79 -8.83 -8.05
CA MET A 162 -5.18 -7.51 -8.16
C MET A 162 -3.84 -7.54 -8.88
N GLN A 163 -2.99 -8.52 -8.59
CA GLN A 163 -1.70 -8.69 -9.27
C GLN A 163 -1.88 -8.91 -10.77
N VAL A 164 -2.86 -9.74 -11.18
CA VAL A 164 -3.16 -9.97 -12.61
C VAL A 164 -3.53 -8.67 -13.32
N VAL A 165 -4.33 -7.80 -12.69
CA VAL A 165 -4.69 -6.50 -13.28
C VAL A 165 -3.47 -5.59 -13.40
N VAL A 166 -2.65 -5.51 -12.35
CA VAL A 166 -1.44 -4.68 -12.33
C VAL A 166 -0.43 -5.15 -13.40
N ASP A 167 -0.23 -6.45 -13.54
CA ASP A 167 0.71 -7.01 -14.53
C ASP A 167 0.26 -6.72 -15.98
N LYS A 168 -1.04 -6.86 -16.25
CA LYS A 168 -1.62 -6.49 -17.56
C LYS A 168 -1.39 -5.01 -17.87
N ASN A 169 -1.62 -4.14 -16.90
CA ASN A 169 -1.46 -2.69 -17.08
C ASN A 169 0.02 -2.30 -17.24
N ALA A 170 0.93 -2.94 -16.51
CA ALA A 170 2.37 -2.74 -16.67
C ALA A 170 2.81 -3.15 -18.09
N ALA A 171 2.40 -4.33 -18.57
CA ALA A 171 2.72 -4.81 -19.91
C ALA A 171 2.23 -3.85 -21.02
N ASN A 172 1.04 -3.27 -20.86
CA ASN A 172 0.51 -2.29 -21.81
C ASN A 172 1.32 -0.98 -21.82
N THR A 173 1.83 -0.54 -20.67
CA THR A 173 2.61 0.70 -20.53
C THR A 173 4.00 0.59 -21.17
N PHE A 174 4.59 -0.61 -21.18
CA PHE A 174 5.88 -0.85 -21.84
C PHE A 174 5.75 -1.24 -23.33
N SER A 175 4.52 -1.46 -23.82
CA SER A 175 4.24 -1.82 -25.23
C SER A 175 3.90 -0.59 -26.09
N THR A 176 3.62 0.57 -25.49
CA THR A 176 3.42 1.81 -26.24
C THR A 176 4.77 2.35 -26.72
N THR A 177 4.99 2.26 -28.03
CA THR A 177 6.14 2.90 -28.72
C THR A 177 6.28 4.34 -28.20
N PRO A 178 7.49 4.78 -27.78
CA PRO A 178 7.72 6.15 -27.37
C PRO A 178 7.19 7.11 -28.44
N PRO A 179 6.58 8.25 -28.06
CA PRO A 179 6.17 9.25 -29.03
C PRO A 179 7.38 9.62 -29.90
N GLN A 180 7.26 9.34 -31.21
CA GLN A 180 8.20 9.82 -32.20
C GLN A 180 8.07 11.34 -32.19
N PHE A 181 9.03 12.03 -31.59
CA PHE A 181 9.15 13.47 -31.78
C PHE A 181 9.55 13.69 -33.24
N THR A 182 8.60 14.10 -34.07
CA THR A 182 8.91 14.66 -35.37
C THR A 182 9.58 16.00 -35.11
N GLU A 183 10.85 16.12 -35.51
CA GLU A 183 11.51 17.41 -35.67
C GLU A 183 10.77 18.14 -36.79
N ASP A 184 9.72 18.88 -36.44
CA ASP A 184 9.11 19.81 -37.36
C ASP A 184 10.11 20.94 -37.60
N GLU A 185 10.60 20.99 -38.84
CA GLU A 185 11.30 22.10 -39.44
C GLU A 185 10.55 23.41 -39.17
N GLU A 186 11.17 24.34 -38.44
CA GLU A 186 10.82 25.75 -38.55
C GLU A 186 12.04 26.55 -38.99
N GLU A 187 12.21 26.50 -40.31
CA GLU A 187 12.78 27.55 -41.13
C GLU A 187 11.85 28.80 -41.08
N LYS A 188 12.23 29.84 -40.33
CA LYS A 188 12.24 31.24 -40.81
C LYS A 188 12.86 32.25 -39.85
#